data_AF-A0A2Z7A1X6-F1
#
_entry.id   AF-A0A2Z7A1X6-F1
#
_cell.length_a   1.000
_cell.length_b   1.000
_cell.length_c   1.000
_cell.angle_alpha   90.00
_cell.angle_beta   90.00
_cell.angle_gamma   90.00
#
_symmetry.space_group_name_H-M   'P 1'
#
loop_
_entity.id
_entity.type
_entity.pdbx_description
1 polymer ?
#
loop_
_entity_poly.entity_id
_entity_poly.type
_entity_poly.pdbx_seq_one_letter_code
_entity_poly.pdbx_strand_id
1 'polypeptide(L)' 'MFSKEDYDDWKIRMQAHLAAQDDDMWSVITDGTIKIMKENTSIAISAGAPEWVEKRRYEYTTEEKKKSNLDNVARDM' A
#
# COMPACT_ATOMS: atom_id res chain seq x y z
N MET A 1 4.35 21.98 -29.31
CA MET A 1 3.84 20.60 -29.38
C MET A 1 4.94 19.71 -28.82
N PHE A 2 4.64 18.83 -27.87
CA PHE A 2 5.63 17.87 -27.36
C PHE A 2 6.15 17.01 -28.52
N SER A 3 7.45 16.81 -28.62
CA SER A 3 7.98 15.80 -29.54
C SER A 3 7.71 14.40 -28.99
N LYS A 4 7.82 13.39 -29.85
CA LYS A 4 7.70 12.00 -29.42
C LYS A 4 8.79 11.63 -28.41
N GLU A 5 10.00 12.11 -28.61
CA GLU A 5 11.15 11.87 -27.74
C GLU A 5 10.95 12.51 -26.37
N ASP A 6 10.48 13.76 -26.32
CA ASP A 6 10.18 14.44 -25.05
C ASP A 6 9.08 13.71 -24.27
N TYR A 7 8.07 13.16 -24.96
CA TYR A 7 7.00 12.40 -24.32
C TYR A 7 7.50 11.07 -23.76
N ASP A 8 8.34 10.36 -24.52
CA ASP A 8 8.91 9.09 -24.10
C ASP A 8 9.87 9.29 -22.89
N ASP A 9 10.69 10.35 -22.89
CA ASP A 9 11.55 10.72 -21.74
C ASP A 9 10.73 11.11 -20.50
N TRP A 10 9.69 11.95 -20.67
CA TRP A 10 8.77 12.28 -19.57
C TRP A 10 8.11 11.04 -18.98
N LYS A 11 7.66 10.11 -19.83
CA LYS A 11 7.00 8.88 -19.40
C LYS A 11 7.93 8.02 -18.57
N ILE A 12 9.18 7.83 -19.00
CA ILE A 12 10.18 7.05 -18.26
C ILE A 12 10.47 7.69 -16.90
N ARG A 13 10.67 9.01 -16.86
CA ARG A 13 10.93 9.73 -15.60
C ARG A 13 9.75 9.65 -14.64
N MET A 14 8.53 9.77 -15.13
CA MET A 14 7.33 9.66 -14.30
C MET A 14 7.16 8.24 -13.75
N GLN A 15 7.40 7.21 -14.57
CA GLN A 15 7.36 5.82 -14.12
C GLN A 15 8.42 5.52 -13.07
N ALA A 16 9.66 6.01 -13.27
CA ALA A 16 10.73 5.86 -12.29
C ALA A 16 10.42 6.59 -10.97
N HIS A 17 9.83 7.79 -11.04
CA HIS A 17 9.44 8.54 -9.86
C HIS A 17 8.33 7.84 -9.05
N LEU A 18 7.31 7.30 -9.73
CA LEU A 18 6.25 6.52 -9.09
C LEU A 18 6.79 5.24 -8.46
N ALA A 19 7.68 4.53 -9.15
CA ALA A 19 8.31 3.32 -8.62
C ALA A 19 9.15 3.61 -7.35
N ALA A 20 9.89 4.71 -7.33
CA ALA A 20 10.64 5.12 -6.14
C ALA A 20 9.72 5.43 -4.95
N GLN A 21 8.56 6.06 -5.18
CA GLN A 21 7.57 6.29 -4.13
C GLN A 21 6.98 4.97 -3.59
N ASP A 22 6.68 4.01 -4.47
CA ASP A 22 6.19 2.69 -4.08
C ASP A 22 7.24 1.89 -3.28
N ASP A 23 8.53 2.01 -3.64
CA ASP A 23 9.64 1.36 -2.95
C ASP A 23 9.90 1.97 -1.56
N ASP A 24 9.90 3.31 -1.44
CA ASP A 24 10.02 4.01 -0.16
C ASP A 24 8.86 3.64 0.77
N MET A 25 7.65 3.57 0.23
CA MET A 25 6.47 3.11 0.96
C MET A 25 6.61 1.68 1.47
N TRP A 26 7.25 0.80 0.70
CA TRP A 26 7.47 -0.58 1.11
C TRP A 26 8.33 -0.67 2.36
N SER A 27 9.40 0.14 2.44
CA SER A 27 10.25 0.19 3.62
C SER A 27 9.47 0.59 4.89
N VAL A 28 8.52 1.53 4.78
CA VAL A 28 7.69 1.96 5.90
C VAL A 28 6.69 0.89 6.34
N ILE A 29 6.17 0.09 5.40
CA ILE A 29 5.26 -1.03 5.68
C ILE A 29 6.01 -2.24 6.28
N THR A 30 7.21 -2.55 5.78
CA THR A 30 7.94 -3.75 6.22
C THR A 30 8.70 -3.53 7.52
N ASP A 31 9.30 -2.36 7.68
CA ASP A 31 10.27 -2.08 8.75
C ASP A 31 9.90 -0.84 9.58
N GLY A 32 8.85 -0.10 9.18
CA GLY A 32 8.31 1.04 9.90
C GLY A 32 7.14 0.70 10.83
N THR A 33 6.36 1.72 11.17
CA THR A 33 5.27 1.64 12.17
C THR A 33 3.92 1.25 11.58
N ILE A 34 3.82 1.09 10.26
CA ILE A 34 2.57 0.81 9.57
C ILE A 34 2.29 -0.68 9.55
N LYS A 35 1.10 -1.06 10.00
CA LYS A 35 0.62 -2.44 10.02
C LYS A 35 -0.53 -2.62 9.03
N ILE A 36 -0.42 -3.62 8.16
CA ILE A 36 -1.52 -4.02 7.29
C ILE A 36 -2.40 -5.01 8.05
N MET A 37 -3.70 -4.74 8.11
CA MET A 37 -4.68 -5.56 8.81
C MET A 37 -5.50 -6.40 7.83
N LYS A 38 -6.01 -7.55 8.27
CA LYS A 38 -7.00 -8.37 7.56
C LYS A 38 -8.14 -8.78 8.50
N GLU A 39 -9.29 -9.05 7.92
CA GLU A 39 -10.40 -9.66 8.64
C GLU A 39 -10.03 -11.07 9.12
N ASN A 40 -10.34 -11.37 10.37
CA ASN A 40 -10.14 -12.67 10.98
C ASN A 40 -11.28 -13.61 10.58
N THR A 41 -11.09 -14.37 9.50
CA THR A 41 -12.08 -15.34 9.01
C THR A 41 -12.15 -16.62 9.84
N SER A 42 -11.23 -16.84 10.79
CA SER A 42 -11.22 -18.04 11.63
C SER A 42 -12.22 -17.95 12.78
N ILE A 43 -12.62 -16.74 13.18
CA ILE A 43 -13.63 -16.53 14.20
C ILE A 43 -14.89 -16.12 13.45
N ALA A 44 -15.83 -17.05 13.30
CA ALA A 44 -17.21 -16.70 12.95
C ALA A 44 -17.77 -15.92 14.15
N ILE A 45 -17.58 -14.60 14.17
CA ILE A 45 -17.94 -13.78 15.32
C ILE A 45 -19.46 -13.76 15.42
N SER A 46 -19.96 -14.46 16.45
CA SER A 46 -21.35 -14.55 16.87
C SER A 46 -21.98 -13.21 17.32
N ALA A 47 -21.29 -12.09 17.11
CA ALA A 47 -21.64 -10.76 17.62
C ALA A 47 -21.61 -9.61 16.59
N GLY A 48 -21.45 -9.91 15.29
CA GLY A 48 -21.81 -8.97 14.22
C GLY A 48 -20.77 -7.92 13.79
N ALA A 49 -19.55 -7.93 14.33
CA ALA A 49 -18.46 -7.07 13.85
C ALA A 49 -17.23 -7.91 13.46
N PRO A 50 -16.56 -7.61 12.32
CA PRO A 50 -15.29 -8.23 11.95
C PRO A 50 -14.20 -7.93 12.98
N GLU A 51 -13.44 -8.95 13.39
CA GLU A 51 -12.19 -8.74 14.10
C GLU A 51 -11.07 -8.54 13.08
N TRP A 52 -10.22 -7.54 13.32
CA TRP A 52 -9.08 -7.22 12.45
C TRP A 52 -7.78 -7.72 13.10
N VAL A 53 -7.03 -8.54 12.37
CA VAL A 53 -5.74 -9.07 12.79
C VAL A 53 -4.62 -8.61 11.85
N GLU A 54 -3.43 -8.41 12.39
CA GLU A 54 -2.26 -8.02 11.61
C GLU A 54 -1.89 -9.11 10.58
N LYS A 55 -1.73 -8.73 9.32
CA LYS A 55 -1.22 -9.62 8.26
C LYS A 55 0.25 -9.94 8.52
N ARG A 56 0.64 -11.19 8.23
CA ARG A 56 2.06 -11.54 8.18
C ARG A 56 2.71 -10.90 6.94
N ARG A 57 4.01 -10.55 7.01
CA ARG A 57 4.72 -9.89 5.89
C ARG A 57 4.62 -10.63 4.56
N TYR A 58 4.61 -11.96 4.57
CA TYR A 58 4.51 -12.78 3.36
C TYR A 58 3.11 -12.74 2.72
N GLU A 59 2.10 -12.19 3.40
CA GLU A 59 0.73 -12.03 2.91
C GLU A 59 0.49 -10.64 2.29
N TYR A 60 1.48 -9.75 2.34
CA TYR A 60 1.37 -8.39 1.79
C TYR A 60 1.37 -8.45 0.26
N THR A 61 0.45 -7.70 -0.34
CA THR A 61 0.31 -7.60 -1.80
C THR A 61 0.88 -6.29 -2.32
N THR A 62 1.19 -6.24 -3.63
CA THR A 62 1.63 -5.00 -4.28
C THR A 62 0.56 -3.91 -4.28
N GLU A 63 -0.72 -4.27 -4.22
CA GLU A 63 -1.83 -3.31 -4.17
C GLU A 63 -1.93 -2.60 -2.82
N GLU A 64 -1.52 -3.27 -1.74
CA GLU A 64 -1.46 -2.69 -0.40
C GLU A 64 -0.30 -1.70 -0.22
N LYS A 65 0.62 -1.66 -1.18
CA LYS A 65 1.71 -0.66 -1.25
C LYS A 65 1.22 0.73 -1.62
N LYS A 66 -0.05 0.92 -1.98
CA LYS A 66 -0.55 2.23 -2.45
C LYS A 66 -0.87 3.14 -1.27
N LYS A 67 -0.37 4.38 -1.34
CA LYS A 67 -0.59 5.46 -0.34
C LYS A 67 -2.05 5.64 0.07
N SER A 68 -2.98 5.50 -0.87
CA SER A 68 -4.43 5.62 -0.63
C SER A 68 -4.98 4.63 0.40
N ASN A 69 -4.32 3.47 0.61
CA ASN A 69 -4.76 2.48 1.58
C ASN A 69 -4.27 2.80 3.00
N LEU A 70 -3.24 3.65 3.14
CA LEU A 70 -2.68 4.06 4.44
C LEU A 70 -3.47 5.18 5.12
N ASP A 71 -4.15 6.03 4.33
CA ASP A 71 -4.94 7.14 4.87
C ASP A 71 -6.12 6.66 5.74
N ASN A 72 -6.55 5.41 5.59
CA ASN A 72 -7.57 4.80 6.44
C ASN A 72 -7.06 4.43 7.84
N VAL A 73 -5.75 4.18 8.01
CA VAL A 73 -5.14 3.87 9.31
C VAL A 73 -4.79 5.14 10.08
N ALA A 74 -4.36 6.20 9.39
CA ALA A 74 -3.99 7.47 10.02
C ALA A 74 -5.18 8.26 10.57
N ARG A 75 -6.40 8.01 10.07
CA ARG A 75 -7.63 8.68 10.54
C ARG A 75 -8.18 8.16 11.87
N ASP A 76 -7.68 7.03 12.36
CA ASP A 76 -8.07 6.41 13.64
C ASP A 76 -6.99 6.58 14.74
N MET A 77 -6.00 7.45 14.54
CA MET A 77 -4.99 7.83 15.55
C MET A 77 -5.33 9.12 16.29
#